data_AF-E2CMQ4-F1
#
_entry.id   AF-E2CMQ4-F1
#
_cell.length_a   1.000
_cell.length_b   1.000
_cell.length_c   1.000
_cell.angle_alpha   90.00
_cell.angle_beta   90.00
_cell.angle_gamma   90.00
#
_symmetry.space_group_name_H-M   'P 1'
#
loop_
_entity.id
_entity.type
_entity.pdbx_description
1 polymer ?
#
loop_
_entity_poly.entity_id
_entity_poly.type
_entity_poly.pdbx_seq_one_letter_code
_entity_poly.pdbx_strand_id
1 'polypeptide(L)'
;MNLKSNFREETLVTTTLSKPKAPTAAQAKWLASGLDQAGGKLPLFDDAGKGISERTIRACIKAGWAEPWFSNPIKPDWLVCKLTQEGRAAALATQKTNKG
;
A
#
# COMPACT_ATOMS: atom_id res chain seq x y z
N MET A 1 39.20 -22.67 31.27
CA MET A 1 38.33 -21.46 31.26
C MET A 1 37.38 -21.55 30.09
N ASN A 2 36.10 -21.90 30.32
CA ASN A 2 35.08 -21.91 29.27
C ASN A 2 34.29 -20.59 29.31
N LEU A 3 34.41 -19.79 28.26
CA LEU A 3 33.54 -18.64 28.01
C LEU A 3 32.16 -19.17 27.61
N LYS A 4 31.14 -18.92 28.45
CA LYS A 4 29.74 -19.12 28.06
C LYS A 4 29.28 -17.87 27.32
N SER A 5 29.20 -17.95 25.99
CA SER A 5 28.55 -16.97 25.15
C SER A 5 27.02 -17.12 25.28
N ASN A 6 26.38 -16.15 25.93
CA ASN A 6 24.93 -16.01 25.96
C ASN A 6 24.47 -15.34 24.66
N PHE A 7 24.03 -16.13 23.67
CA PHE A 7 23.24 -15.61 22.55
C PHE A 7 21.77 -15.56 22.98
N ARG A 8 21.17 -14.37 22.93
CA ARG A 8 19.72 -14.17 23.11
C ARG A 8 19.04 -14.41 21.77
N GLU A 9 18.17 -15.41 21.72
CA GLU A 9 17.23 -15.68 20.63
C GLU A 9 16.20 -14.54 20.55
N GLU A 10 16.32 -13.63 19.58
CA GLU A 10 15.30 -12.62 19.30
C GLU A 10 14.16 -13.25 18.48
N THR A 11 12.98 -13.24 19.09
CA THR A 11 11.76 -13.88 18.59
C THR A 11 11.24 -13.18 17.33
N LEU A 12 11.28 -13.88 16.20
CA LEU A 12 10.59 -13.49 14.97
C LEU A 12 9.07 -13.51 15.19
N VAL A 13 8.47 -12.31 15.28
CA VAL A 13 7.02 -12.12 15.24
C VAL A 13 6.48 -12.54 13.87
N THR A 14 6.02 -13.77 13.79
CA THR A 14 5.36 -14.29 12.58
C THR A 14 3.97 -13.66 12.49
N THR A 15 3.88 -12.54 11.77
CA THR A 15 2.59 -11.94 11.43
C THR A 15 1.88 -12.93 10.50
N THR A 16 0.71 -13.41 10.92
CA THR A 16 -0.14 -14.32 10.15
C THR A 16 -0.45 -13.72 8.79
N LEU A 17 0.15 -14.29 7.73
CA LEU A 17 -0.09 -13.91 6.34
C LEU A 17 -1.51 -14.34 5.94
N SER A 18 -2.51 -13.52 6.28
CA SER A 18 -3.83 -13.64 5.67
C SER A 18 -3.68 -13.35 4.17
N LYS A 19 -4.25 -14.20 3.31
CA LYS A 19 -4.31 -13.97 1.86
C LYS A 19 -4.64 -12.49 1.57
N PRO A 20 -3.96 -11.83 0.61
CA PRO A 20 -4.28 -10.46 0.25
C PRO A 20 -5.74 -10.45 -0.26
N LYS A 21 -6.63 -9.83 0.53
CA LYS A 21 -8.03 -9.66 0.17
C LYS A 21 -8.09 -8.79 -1.08
N ALA A 22 -8.86 -9.15 -2.10
CA ALA A 22 -9.02 -8.33 -3.29
C ALA A 22 -9.45 -6.89 -2.92
N PRO A 23 -8.97 -5.86 -3.63
CA PRO A 23 -9.36 -4.49 -3.36
C PRO A 23 -10.87 -4.30 -3.57
N THR A 24 -11.48 -3.44 -2.75
CA THR A 24 -12.83 -2.92 -3.02
C THR A 24 -12.81 -2.04 -4.28
N ALA A 25 -13.99 -1.76 -4.85
CA ALA A 25 -14.09 -0.90 -6.04
C ALA A 25 -13.44 0.48 -5.86
N ALA A 26 -13.62 1.12 -4.69
CA ALA A 26 -13.01 2.41 -4.39
C ALA A 26 -11.47 2.32 -4.29
N GLN A 27 -10.95 1.26 -3.67
CA GLN A 27 -9.50 1.02 -3.59
C GLN A 27 -8.93 0.74 -4.97
N ALA A 28 -9.58 -0.11 -5.76
CA ALA A 28 -9.14 -0.45 -7.10
C ALA A 28 -9.13 0.77 -8.04
N LYS A 29 -10.18 1.62 -8.00
CA LYS A 29 -10.21 2.87 -8.77
C LYS A 29 -9.07 3.80 -8.38
N TRP A 30 -8.82 3.95 -7.09
CA TRP A 30 -7.71 4.78 -6.63
C TRP A 30 -6.34 4.20 -7.05
N LEU A 31 -6.11 2.90 -6.90
CA LEU A 31 -4.86 2.27 -7.36
C LEU A 31 -4.69 2.39 -8.89
N ALA A 32 -5.77 2.24 -9.65
CA ALA A 32 -5.74 2.39 -11.10
C ALA A 32 -5.30 3.79 -11.55
N SER A 33 -5.64 4.84 -10.80
CA SER A 33 -5.24 6.22 -11.12
C SER A 33 -3.72 6.44 -11.12
N GLY A 34 -2.96 5.58 -10.43
CA GLY A 34 -1.49 5.64 -10.43
C GLY A 34 -0.84 4.88 -11.58
N LEU A 35 -1.57 4.08 -12.37
CA LEU A 35 -0.99 3.24 -13.42
C LEU A 35 -0.39 4.07 -14.57
N ASP A 36 -1.02 5.20 -14.90
CA ASP A 36 -0.62 6.09 -15.99
C ASP A 36 0.33 7.21 -15.53
N GLN A 37 0.67 7.24 -14.24
CA GLN A 37 1.52 8.28 -13.65
C GLN A 37 2.97 7.82 -13.56
N ALA A 38 3.91 8.70 -13.95
CA ALA A 38 5.33 8.43 -13.80
C ALA A 38 5.68 8.12 -12.33
N GLY A 39 6.35 6.99 -12.09
CA GLY A 39 6.68 6.52 -10.74
C GLY A 39 5.48 6.02 -9.91
N GLY A 40 4.30 5.90 -10.51
CA GLY A 40 3.12 5.33 -9.85
C GLY A 40 2.44 6.24 -8.84
N LYS A 41 2.58 7.57 -8.96
CA LYS A 41 2.05 8.53 -7.98
C LYS A 41 0.53 8.42 -7.86
N LEU A 42 0.05 8.34 -6.61
CA LEU A 42 -1.36 8.27 -6.31
C LEU A 42 -1.89 9.67 -5.93
N PRO A 43 -2.99 10.13 -6.56
CA PRO A 43 -3.57 11.43 -6.28
C PRO A 43 -4.35 11.42 -4.95
N LEU A 44 -4.44 12.60 -4.31
CA LEU A 44 -5.26 12.81 -3.11
C LEU A 44 -6.72 13.12 -3.44
N PHE A 45 -7.02 13.41 -4.69
CA PHE A 45 -8.35 13.75 -5.19
C PHE A 45 -8.70 12.84 -6.37
N ASP A 46 -9.97 12.52 -6.52
CA ASP A 46 -10.49 11.80 -7.68
C ASP A 46 -10.68 12.73 -8.90
N ASP A 47 -11.14 12.14 -10.00
CA ASP A 47 -11.36 12.83 -11.28
C ASP A 47 -12.40 13.96 -11.19
N ALA A 48 -13.27 13.95 -10.17
CA ALA A 48 -14.25 14.99 -9.90
C ALA A 48 -13.75 16.04 -8.90
N GLY A 49 -12.48 15.95 -8.48
CA GLY A 49 -11.89 16.84 -7.47
C GLY A 49 -12.29 16.50 -6.03
N LYS A 50 -12.97 15.37 -5.79
CA LYS A 50 -13.33 14.95 -4.43
C LYS A 50 -12.14 14.27 -3.75
N GLY A 51 -11.89 14.63 -2.50
CA GLY A 51 -10.83 14.02 -1.70
C GLY A 51 -11.01 12.51 -1.54
N ILE A 52 -9.93 11.76 -1.75
CA ILE A 52 -9.86 10.34 -1.46
C ILE A 52 -9.87 10.17 0.06
N SER A 53 -10.73 9.27 0.55
CA SER A 53 -10.84 9.07 2.00
C SER A 53 -9.51 8.54 2.58
N GLU A 54 -9.07 9.13 3.69
CA GLU A 54 -7.89 8.68 4.42
C GLU A 54 -7.97 7.19 4.80
N ARG A 55 -9.16 6.72 5.14
CA ARG A 55 -9.42 5.29 5.40
C ARG A 55 -9.05 4.42 4.20
N THR A 56 -9.40 4.83 2.98
CA THR A 56 -9.02 4.12 1.74
C THR A 56 -7.51 4.07 1.60
N ILE A 57 -6.85 5.22 1.75
CA ILE A 57 -5.40 5.35 1.59
C ILE A 57 -4.67 4.44 2.60
N ARG A 58 -4.99 4.57 3.89
CA ARG A 58 -4.38 3.76 4.95
C ARG A 58 -4.65 2.27 4.79
N ALA A 59 -5.85 1.88 4.33
CA ALA A 59 -6.16 0.48 4.05
C ALA A 59 -5.31 -0.09 2.91
N CYS A 60 -5.08 0.67 1.84
CA CYS A 60 -4.20 0.26 0.75
C CYS A 60 -2.72 0.20 1.17
N ILE A 61 -2.27 1.12 2.03
CA ILE A 61 -0.92 1.05 2.61
C ILE A 61 -0.77 -0.20 3.45
N LYS A 62 -1.72 -0.46 4.35
CA LYS A 62 -1.71 -1.67 5.20
C LYS A 62 -1.74 -2.97 4.38
N ALA A 63 -2.39 -2.96 3.23
CA ALA A 63 -2.43 -4.08 2.30
C ALA A 63 -1.15 -4.24 1.45
N GLY A 64 -0.20 -3.31 1.55
CA GLY A 64 1.03 -3.30 0.76
C GLY A 64 0.84 -2.88 -0.70
N TRP A 65 -0.31 -2.29 -1.06
CA TRP A 65 -0.58 -1.82 -2.44
C TRP A 65 -0.10 -0.40 -2.72
N ALA A 66 0.07 0.38 -1.66
CA ALA A 66 0.57 1.73 -1.73
C ALA A 66 1.63 1.95 -0.65
N GLU A 67 2.57 2.84 -0.91
CA GLU A 67 3.56 3.26 0.08
C GLU A 67 3.70 4.78 0.08
N PRO A 68 4.04 5.41 1.22
CA PRO A 68 4.33 6.84 1.26
C PRO A 68 5.42 7.21 0.25
N TRP A 69 5.25 8.34 -0.43
CA TRP A 69 6.20 8.78 -1.47
C TRP A 69 7.56 9.18 -0.86
N PHE A 70 7.54 9.83 0.29
CA PHE A 70 8.71 10.17 1.11
C PHE A 70 8.31 10.04 2.59
N SER A 71 9.26 9.67 3.44
CA SER A 71 9.10 9.83 4.89
C SER A 71 9.43 11.28 5.23
N ASN A 72 8.43 12.08 5.57
CA ASN A 72 8.63 13.46 6.03
C ASN A 72 8.58 13.52 7.56
N PRO A 73 9.71 13.78 8.26
CA PRO A 73 9.74 13.89 9.72
C PRO A 73 8.85 15.01 10.27
N ILE A 74 8.54 16.03 9.45
CA ILE A 74 7.72 17.19 9.82
C ILE A 74 6.22 16.86 9.68
N LYS A 75 5.87 15.96 8.76
CA LYS A 75 4.48 15.54 8.48
C LYS A 75 4.42 14.02 8.38
N PRO A 76 4.45 13.31 9.53
CA PRO A 76 4.44 11.85 9.55
C PRO A 76 3.15 11.26 8.98
N ASP A 77 2.05 12.00 9.04
CA ASP A 77 0.74 11.61 8.49
C ASP A 77 0.55 11.95 7.01
N TRP A 78 1.63 12.23 6.26
CA TRP A 78 1.49 12.61 4.86
C TRP A 78 1.02 11.41 4.01
N LEU A 79 -0.20 11.51 3.49
CA LEU A 79 -0.87 10.48 2.69
C LEU A 79 -0.55 10.54 1.18
N VAL A 80 0.49 11.28 0.77
CA VAL A 80 0.93 11.23 -0.63
C VAL A 80 1.68 9.92 -0.82
N CYS A 81 1.12 9.07 -1.66
CA CYS A 81 1.58 7.71 -1.87
C CYS A 81 1.98 7.45 -3.32
N LYS A 82 2.65 6.31 -3.52
CA LYS A 82 2.84 5.67 -4.82
C LYS A 82 2.43 4.22 -4.80
N LEU A 83 2.20 3.68 -5.99
CA LEU A 83 1.98 2.27 -6.21
C LEU A 83 3.23 1.45 -5.92
N THR A 84 3.04 0.40 -5.15
CA THR A 84 3.97 -0.74 -5.09
C THR A 84 3.77 -1.64 -6.32
N GLN A 85 4.59 -2.68 -6.44
CA GLN A 85 4.43 -3.67 -7.51
C GLN A 85 3.13 -4.48 -7.31
N GLU A 86 2.83 -4.82 -6.07
CA GLU A 86 1.61 -5.51 -5.65
C GLU A 86 0.37 -4.66 -5.93
N GLY A 87 0.45 -3.35 -5.69
CA GLY A 87 -0.62 -2.40 -6.02
C GLY A 87 -0.90 -2.32 -7.51
N ARG A 88 0.15 -2.29 -8.35
CA ARG A 88 0.01 -2.35 -9.81
C ARG A 88 -0.70 -3.64 -10.24
N ALA A 89 -0.26 -4.78 -9.71
CA ALA A 89 -0.87 -6.07 -10.02
C ALA A 89 -2.35 -6.12 -9.60
N ALA A 90 -2.69 -5.62 -8.40
CA ALA A 90 -4.05 -5.57 -7.89
C ALA A 90 -4.97 -4.67 -8.74
N ALA A 91 -4.46 -3.51 -9.17
CA ALA A 91 -5.20 -2.60 -10.04
C ALA A 91 -5.51 -3.25 -11.40
N LEU A 92 -4.51 -3.88 -12.04
CA LEU A 92 -4.67 -4.55 -13.33
C LEU A 92 -5.59 -5.78 -13.24
N ALA A 93 -5.53 -6.54 -12.13
CA ALA A 93 -6.40 -7.69 -11.92
C ALA A 93 -7.88 -7.29 -11.86
N THR A 94 -8.19 -6.13 -11.28
CA THR A 94 -9.58 -5.64 -11.14
C THR A 94 -10.11 -5.04 -12.44
N GLN A 95 -9.24 -4.50 -13.30
CA GLN A 95 -9.67 -4.02 -14.63
C GLN A 95 -10.10 -5.17 -15.56
N LYS A 96 -9.49 -6.36 -15.41
CA LYS A 96 -9.83 -7.55 -16.20
C LYS A 96 -11.22 -8.10 -15.89
N THR A 97 -11.73 -7.89 -14.67
CA THR A 97 -13.05 -8.38 -14.26
C THR A 97 -14.21 -7.48 -14.70
N ASN A 98 -13.94 -6.22 -15.04
CA ASN A 98 -14.97 -5.25 -15.45
C ASN A 98 -15.14 -5.12 -16.98
N LYS A 99 -14.36 -5.89 -17.77
CA LYS A 99 -14.51 -5.99 -19.24
C LYS A 99 -15.31 -7.24 -19.63
N GLY A 100 -16.53 -7.37 -19.08
CA GLY A 100 -17.52 -8.36 -19.46
C GLY A 100 -18.74 -7.68 -20.06
#